data_AF-A0A7V4E3R2-F1
#
_entry.id   AF-A0A7V4E3R2-F1
#
_cell.length_a   1.000
_cell.length_b   1.000
_cell.length_c   1.000
_cell.angle_alpha   90.00
_cell.angle_beta   90.00
_cell.angle_gamma   90.00
#
_symmetry.space_group_name_H-M   'P 1'
#
loop_
_entity.id
_entity.type
_entity.pdbx_description
1 polymer ?
#
loop_
_entity_poly.entity_id
_entity_poly.type
_entity_poly.pdbx_seq_one_letter_code
_entity_poly.pdbx_strand_id
1 'polypeptide(L)'
;MKRITLLIHLLFFTSGAFAQNLLKAYAIKDLPEGISIELEFSEGVPEFRHFTLTNPPRIVVDLVNVAYGLGEKVFVVGKGGIERMRGAQFQREPVPIARIVLDVDGFRTYNVSQSDGKLVIYVGGLSEEPYKSEAPELPPPSGESEGIKESKKPQYKMEFGEKYFYSSRGKKDPFKPESLEGEEELLNVSEAKLLGIIKTDEGNVALLQDRRGVGYVLKEGDRVRNGRVVRIESDRVIFATVDFGFTRRIELKLEEEKK
;
A
#
# COMPACT_ATOMS: atom_id res chain seq x y z
N MET A 1 -29.47 -10.70 -61.45
CA MET A 1 -28.99 -11.58 -60.35
C MET A 1 -27.47 -11.57 -60.34
N LYS A 2 -26.83 -10.91 -59.38
CA LYS A 2 -25.38 -11.02 -59.13
C LYS A 2 -25.20 -11.25 -57.63
N ARG A 3 -24.85 -12.47 -57.25
CA ARG A 3 -24.47 -12.84 -55.88
C ARG A 3 -22.98 -12.52 -55.74
N ILE A 4 -22.65 -11.53 -54.91
CA ILE A 4 -21.26 -11.23 -54.55
C ILE A 4 -21.05 -11.85 -53.16
N THR A 5 -20.23 -12.90 -53.13
CA THR A 5 -19.87 -13.66 -51.94
C THR A 5 -18.91 -12.82 -51.08
N LEU A 6 -19.34 -12.47 -49.86
CA LEU A 6 -18.54 -11.77 -48.86
C LEU A 6 -17.62 -12.78 -48.16
N LEU A 7 -16.31 -12.67 -48.40
CA LEU A 7 -15.28 -13.51 -47.77
C LEU A 7 -14.91 -12.88 -46.40
N ILE A 8 -15.43 -13.44 -45.31
CA ILE A 8 -15.06 -13.05 -43.95
C ILE A 8 -13.71 -13.70 -43.62
N HIS A 9 -12.64 -12.90 -43.53
CA HIS A 9 -11.37 -13.34 -42.93
C HIS A 9 -11.53 -13.35 -41.41
N LEU A 10 -11.79 -14.55 -40.88
CA LEU A 10 -11.73 -14.83 -39.46
C LEU A 10 -10.24 -14.92 -39.05
N LEU A 11 -9.68 -13.79 -38.61
CA LEU A 11 -8.39 -13.74 -37.92
C LEU A 11 -8.55 -14.44 -36.57
N PHE A 12 -8.08 -15.68 -36.48
CA PHE A 12 -7.88 -16.36 -35.20
C PHE A 12 -6.73 -15.64 -34.47
N PHE A 13 -7.07 -14.72 -33.57
CA PHE A 13 -6.16 -14.31 -32.52
C PHE A 13 -5.97 -15.53 -31.60
N THR A 14 -4.92 -16.31 -31.87
CA THR A 14 -4.44 -17.32 -30.92
C THR A 14 -4.01 -16.57 -29.67
N SER A 15 -4.87 -16.54 -28.66
CA SER A 15 -4.49 -16.10 -27.31
C SER A 15 -3.48 -17.12 -26.79
N GLY A 16 -2.20 -16.87 -27.05
CA GLY A 16 -1.13 -17.49 -26.30
C GLY A 16 -1.30 -17.01 -24.86
N ALA A 17 -1.80 -17.88 -23.99
CA ALA A 17 -1.66 -17.68 -22.56
C ALA A 17 -0.17 -17.75 -22.25
N PHE A 18 0.52 -16.61 -22.33
CA PHE A 18 1.84 -16.47 -21.73
C PHE A 18 1.66 -16.76 -20.25
N ALA A 19 2.35 -17.77 -19.74
CA ALA A 19 2.40 -18.01 -18.31
C ALA A 19 2.98 -16.74 -17.67
N GLN A 20 2.26 -16.14 -16.75
CA GLN A 20 2.75 -14.94 -16.08
C GLN A 20 3.91 -15.34 -15.16
N ASN A 21 5.06 -14.67 -15.24
CA ASN A 21 6.19 -14.94 -14.36
C ASN A 21 5.75 -14.82 -12.88
N LEU A 22 6.08 -15.82 -12.08
CA LEU A 22 5.59 -15.99 -10.73
C LEU A 22 6.75 -15.95 -9.74
N LEU A 23 6.65 -15.11 -8.71
CA LEU A 23 7.52 -15.22 -7.54
C LEU A 23 7.10 -16.46 -6.74
N LYS A 24 7.85 -17.56 -6.89
CA LYS A 24 7.43 -18.89 -6.43
C LYS A 24 8.04 -19.30 -5.09
N ALA A 25 9.23 -18.81 -4.77
CA ALA A 25 9.92 -19.17 -3.54
C ALA A 25 10.85 -18.06 -3.09
N TYR A 26 11.25 -18.13 -1.82
CA TYR A 26 12.28 -17.31 -1.24
C TYR A 26 13.15 -18.14 -0.29
N ALA A 27 14.37 -17.69 -0.05
CA ALA A 27 15.24 -18.21 0.99
C ALA A 27 15.86 -17.04 1.77
N ILE A 28 16.05 -17.23 3.07
CA ILE A 28 16.76 -16.26 3.93
C ILE A 28 18.02 -16.95 4.43
N LYS A 29 19.20 -16.42 4.12
CA LYS A 29 20.48 -16.97 4.57
C LYS A 29 21.21 -15.95 5.44
N ASP A 30 21.77 -16.46 6.53
CA ASP A 30 22.68 -15.71 7.39
C ASP A 30 24.06 -15.67 6.74
N LEU A 31 24.61 -14.47 6.63
CA LEU A 31 25.97 -14.23 6.14
C LEU A 31 26.79 -13.53 7.26
N PRO A 32 28.13 -13.62 7.24
CA PRO A 32 28.96 -13.06 8.29
C PRO A 32 28.73 -11.57 8.56
N GLU A 33 28.38 -10.80 7.53
CA GLU A 33 28.22 -9.35 7.61
C GLU A 33 26.77 -8.87 7.38
N GLY A 34 25.79 -9.79 7.36
CA GLY A 34 24.41 -9.42 7.05
C GLY A 34 23.47 -10.59 6.75
N ILE A 35 22.34 -10.28 6.13
CA ILE A 35 21.31 -11.24 5.71
C ILE A 35 21.17 -11.16 4.19
N SER A 36 21.04 -12.31 3.55
CA SER A 36 20.61 -12.38 2.16
C SER A 36 19.20 -12.94 2.04
N ILE A 37 18.39 -12.30 1.23
CA ILE A 37 17.07 -12.77 0.81
C ILE A 37 17.19 -13.11 -0.67
N GLU A 38 17.04 -14.40 -0.99
CA GLU A 38 17.07 -14.90 -2.36
C GLU A 38 15.64 -15.14 -2.83
N LEU A 39 15.26 -14.57 -3.97
CA LEU A 39 13.95 -14.71 -4.58
C LEU A 39 14.04 -15.55 -5.85
N GLU A 40 13.13 -16.52 -5.99
CA GLU A 40 13.08 -17.44 -7.12
C GLU A 40 11.80 -17.24 -7.93
N PHE A 41 11.95 -17.35 -9.25
CA PHE A 41 10.92 -17.04 -10.23
C PHE A 41 10.61 -18.25 -11.12
N SER A 42 9.41 -18.29 -11.72
CA SER A 42 9.04 -19.39 -12.63
C SER A 42 9.72 -19.30 -13.99
N GLU A 43 9.92 -18.10 -14.53
CA GLU A 43 10.48 -17.88 -15.88
C GLU A 43 11.88 -17.27 -15.88
N GLY A 44 12.35 -16.77 -14.73
CA GLY A 44 13.64 -16.11 -14.58
C GLY A 44 13.55 -14.81 -13.79
N VAL A 45 14.70 -14.21 -13.47
CA VAL A 45 14.76 -12.95 -12.75
C VAL A 45 14.12 -11.85 -13.60
N PRO A 46 13.08 -11.16 -13.08
CA PRO A 46 12.37 -10.14 -13.84
C PRO A 46 13.18 -8.83 -13.88
N GLU A 47 12.68 -7.86 -14.65
CA GLU A 47 13.03 -6.47 -14.40
C GLU A 47 12.59 -6.06 -12.99
N PHE A 48 13.44 -5.32 -12.29
CA PHE A 48 13.16 -4.87 -10.94
C PHE A 48 13.58 -3.42 -10.71
N ARG A 49 12.95 -2.79 -9.72
CA ARG A 49 13.31 -1.47 -9.22
C ARG A 49 13.40 -1.55 -7.71
N HIS A 50 14.31 -0.82 -7.10
CA HIS A 50 14.40 -0.78 -5.64
C HIS A 50 14.62 0.64 -5.15
N PHE A 51 14.13 0.92 -3.95
CA PHE A 51 14.25 2.23 -3.29
C PHE A 51 14.05 2.07 -1.79
N THR A 52 14.30 3.15 -1.04
CA THR A 52 14.11 3.18 0.42
C THR A 52 12.99 4.12 0.81
N LEU A 53 12.34 3.82 1.94
CA LEU A 53 11.43 4.72 2.65
C LEU A 53 12.04 5.04 4.02
N THR A 54 11.78 6.24 4.54
CA THR A 54 12.44 6.73 5.76
C THR A 54 11.56 6.72 7.01
N ASN A 55 10.23 6.69 6.86
CA ASN A 55 9.31 6.76 8.00
C ASN A 55 8.15 5.75 7.89
N PRO A 56 8.29 4.54 8.49
CA PRO A 56 9.50 3.97 9.08
C PRO A 56 10.52 3.51 8.01
N PRO A 57 11.79 3.25 8.38
CA PRO A 57 12.82 2.73 7.48
C PRO A 57 12.40 1.43 6.77
N ARG A 58 12.43 1.42 5.44
CA ARG A 58 12.09 0.24 4.63
C ARG A 58 12.95 0.16 3.38
N ILE A 59 13.28 -1.05 2.98
CA ILE A 59 13.84 -1.35 1.64
C ILE A 59 12.71 -1.94 0.81
N VAL A 60 12.43 -1.37 -0.35
CA VAL A 60 11.34 -1.79 -1.24
C VAL A 60 11.94 -2.29 -2.55
N VAL A 61 11.44 -3.44 -3.03
CA VAL A 61 11.80 -4.02 -4.33
C VAL A 61 10.52 -4.31 -5.11
N ASP A 62 10.36 -3.63 -6.24
CA ASP A 62 9.30 -3.82 -7.22
C ASP A 62 9.76 -4.76 -8.32
N LEU A 63 8.94 -5.78 -8.59
CA LEU A 63 9.19 -6.84 -9.57
C LEU A 63 8.17 -6.67 -10.70
N VAL A 64 8.63 -6.26 -11.88
CA VAL A 64 7.79 -5.89 -13.03
C VAL A 64 7.38 -7.15 -13.79
N ASN A 65 6.13 -7.19 -14.26
CA ASN A 65 5.50 -8.34 -14.93
C ASN A 65 5.49 -9.62 -14.07
N VAL A 66 5.47 -9.48 -12.75
CA VAL A 66 5.46 -10.62 -11.82
C VAL A 66 4.15 -10.72 -11.05
N ALA A 67 3.62 -11.95 -11.00
CA ALA A 67 2.58 -12.36 -10.07
C ALA A 67 3.19 -12.72 -8.71
N TYR A 68 2.56 -12.28 -7.62
CA TYR A 68 2.96 -12.67 -6.28
C TYR A 68 2.48 -14.09 -5.94
N GLY A 69 3.39 -15.05 -5.79
CA GLY A 69 3.09 -16.47 -5.64
C GLY A 69 3.49 -17.13 -4.31
N LEU A 70 4.01 -16.39 -3.33
CA LEU A 70 4.47 -16.98 -2.06
C LEU A 70 3.34 -17.41 -1.11
N GLY A 71 2.08 -17.07 -1.43
CA GLY A 71 0.90 -17.34 -0.61
C GLY A 71 0.84 -16.45 0.64
N GLU A 72 1.72 -16.70 1.60
CA GLU A 72 1.91 -15.87 2.79
C GLU A 72 2.43 -14.50 2.40
N LYS A 73 1.99 -13.45 3.11
CA LYS A 73 2.36 -12.06 2.79
C LYS A 73 3.37 -11.44 3.74
N VAL A 74 3.61 -12.06 4.89
CA VAL A 74 4.48 -11.54 5.95
C VAL A 74 5.31 -12.68 6.51
N PHE A 75 6.63 -12.48 6.52
CA PHE A 75 7.61 -13.44 7.01
C PHE A 75 8.46 -12.75 8.07
N VAL A 76 8.39 -13.24 9.31
CA VAL A 76 9.21 -12.70 10.41
C VAL A 76 10.66 -13.12 10.17
N VAL A 77 11.58 -12.16 10.22
CA VAL A 77 13.02 -12.39 10.03
C VAL A 77 13.73 -12.24 11.37
N GLY A 78 13.54 -11.10 12.04
CA GLY A 78 14.03 -10.83 13.40
C GLY A 78 15.54 -10.89 13.58
N LYS A 79 16.33 -10.74 12.50
CA LYS A 79 17.79 -10.89 12.52
C LYS A 79 18.47 -10.02 11.48
N GLY A 80 19.73 -9.69 11.73
CA GLY A 80 20.58 -8.85 10.88
C GLY A 80 19.92 -7.54 10.46
N GLY A 81 19.08 -6.98 11.34
CA GLY A 81 18.43 -5.71 11.12
C GLY A 81 17.15 -5.69 10.31
N ILE A 82 16.70 -6.86 9.87
CA ILE A 82 15.42 -7.02 9.20
C ILE A 82 14.43 -7.53 10.25
N GLU A 83 13.39 -6.76 10.53
CA GLU A 83 12.30 -7.20 11.40
C GLU A 83 11.46 -8.27 10.68
N ARG A 84 11.04 -7.95 9.45
CA ARG A 84 10.16 -8.80 8.64
C ARG A 84 10.29 -8.48 7.15
N MET A 85 10.04 -9.50 6.33
CA MET A 85 9.84 -9.37 4.89
C MET A 85 8.33 -9.42 4.61
N ARG A 86 7.82 -8.43 3.87
CA ARG A 86 6.43 -8.37 3.40
C ARG A 86 6.39 -8.51 1.89
N GLY A 87 5.35 -9.15 1.38
CA GLY A 87 5.14 -9.29 -0.05
C GLY A 87 3.67 -9.24 -0.42
N ALA A 88 3.37 -8.65 -1.56
CA ALA A 88 2.02 -8.65 -2.14
C ALA A 88 2.06 -8.30 -3.64
N GLN A 89 0.93 -8.53 -4.31
CA GLN A 89 0.66 -7.91 -5.59
C GLN A 89 0.36 -6.41 -5.37
N PHE A 90 1.29 -5.53 -5.77
CA PHE A 90 1.14 -4.08 -5.64
C PHE A 90 0.25 -3.50 -6.74
N GLN A 91 0.46 -3.95 -7.98
CA GLN A 91 -0.35 -3.56 -9.13
C GLN A 91 -0.74 -4.82 -9.91
N ARG A 92 -1.99 -4.90 -10.38
CA ARG A 92 -2.47 -6.00 -11.24
C ARG A 92 -2.52 -5.59 -12.71
N GLU A 93 -3.03 -4.39 -12.96
CA GLU A 93 -3.20 -3.81 -14.29
C GLU A 93 -2.70 -2.36 -14.28
N PRO A 94 -2.26 -1.81 -15.42
CA PRO A 94 -2.10 -2.49 -16.72
C PRO A 94 -0.87 -3.40 -16.78
N VAL A 95 0.12 -3.16 -15.91
CA VAL A 95 1.35 -3.95 -15.78
C VAL A 95 1.37 -4.60 -14.39
N PRO A 96 1.45 -5.92 -14.27
CA PRO A 96 1.54 -6.58 -12.96
C PRO A 96 2.84 -6.23 -12.25
N ILE A 97 2.76 -5.81 -10.99
CA ILE A 97 3.93 -5.54 -10.13
C ILE A 97 3.76 -6.28 -8.81
N ALA A 98 4.66 -7.22 -8.51
CA ALA A 98 4.81 -7.77 -7.18
C ALA A 98 5.80 -6.92 -6.38
N ARG A 99 5.47 -6.57 -5.14
CA ARG A 99 6.33 -5.74 -4.29
C ARG A 99 6.77 -6.52 -3.08
N ILE A 100 8.08 -6.54 -2.84
CA ILE A 100 8.71 -7.01 -1.60
C ILE A 100 9.14 -5.80 -0.78
N VAL A 101 8.86 -5.82 0.52
CA VAL A 101 9.21 -4.75 1.46
C VAL A 101 9.92 -5.37 2.65
N LEU A 102 11.13 -4.92 2.95
CA LEU A 102 11.87 -5.28 4.14
C LEU A 102 11.69 -4.17 5.16
N ASP A 103 11.05 -4.48 6.28
CA ASP A 103 11.01 -3.57 7.42
C ASP A 103 12.34 -3.70 8.15
N VAL A 104 13.09 -2.62 8.17
CA VAL A 104 14.40 -2.56 8.80
C VAL A 104 14.33 -1.64 10.02
N ASP A 105 15.11 -1.97 11.04
CA ASP A 105 15.16 -1.27 12.34
C ASP A 105 15.95 0.06 12.29
N GLY A 106 16.45 0.44 11.12
CA GLY A 106 17.24 1.65 10.88
C GLY A 106 17.64 1.74 9.41
N PHE A 107 18.37 2.80 9.03
CA PHE A 107 19.00 2.83 7.72
C PHE A 107 20.11 1.76 7.66
N ARG A 108 20.10 0.96 6.58
CA ARG A 108 21.03 -0.14 6.39
C ARG A 108 21.66 -0.09 5.01
N THR A 109 22.90 -0.54 4.93
CA THR A 109 23.51 -0.84 3.64
C THR A 109 22.78 -2.01 3.00
N TYR A 110 22.51 -1.93 1.70
CA TYR A 110 21.94 -3.04 0.97
C TYR A 110 22.38 -3.04 -0.49
N ASN A 111 22.30 -4.21 -1.11
CA ASN A 111 22.49 -4.38 -2.54
C ASN A 111 21.43 -5.33 -3.09
N VAL A 112 20.95 -5.07 -4.30
CA VAL A 112 20.06 -5.95 -5.04
C VAL A 112 20.79 -6.36 -6.32
N SER A 113 21.04 -7.65 -6.49
CA SER A 113 21.77 -8.18 -7.63
C SER A 113 21.19 -9.50 -8.10
N GLN A 114 21.43 -9.84 -9.38
CA GLN A 114 21.08 -11.14 -9.93
C GLN A 114 22.27 -12.09 -9.76
N SER A 115 22.02 -13.27 -9.19
CA SER A 115 23.02 -14.34 -9.04
C SER A 115 22.33 -15.70 -9.15
N ASP A 116 22.92 -16.63 -9.91
CA ASP A 116 22.42 -18.01 -10.06
C ASP A 116 20.94 -18.13 -10.44
N GLY A 117 20.45 -17.23 -11.30
CA GLY A 117 19.04 -17.22 -11.72
C GLY A 117 18.05 -16.77 -10.63
N LYS A 118 18.56 -16.20 -9.53
CA LYS A 118 17.78 -15.62 -8.43
C LYS A 118 18.02 -14.12 -8.35
N LEU A 119 17.06 -13.41 -7.76
CA LEU A 119 17.27 -12.04 -7.31
C LEU A 119 17.72 -12.10 -5.85
N VAL A 120 18.88 -11.54 -5.54
CA VAL A 120 19.49 -11.56 -4.22
C VAL A 120 19.45 -10.15 -3.65
N ILE A 121 18.80 -10.00 -2.50
CA ILE A 121 18.78 -8.77 -1.71
C ILE A 121 19.67 -9.00 -0.50
N TYR A 122 20.85 -8.40 -0.52
CA TYR A 122 21.76 -8.41 0.62
C TYR A 122 21.50 -7.18 1.49
N VAL A 123 21.31 -7.37 2.80
CA VAL A 123 21.17 -6.30 3.79
C VAL A 123 22.28 -6.45 4.81
N GLY A 124 23.09 -5.41 4.96
CA GLY A 124 24.26 -5.38 5.83
C GLY A 124 24.08 -4.48 7.06
N GLY A 125 25.22 -3.92 7.49
CA GLY A 125 25.30 -3.04 8.66
C GLY A 125 24.47 -1.75 8.55
N LEU A 126 24.46 -1.00 9.65
CA LEU A 126 23.82 0.31 9.70
C LEU A 126 24.45 1.27 8.69
N SER A 127 23.63 2.16 8.14
CA SER A 127 24.07 3.30 7.33
C SER A 127 23.62 4.60 7.99
N GLU A 128 24.40 5.67 7.82
CA GLU A 128 24.07 7.00 8.34
C GLU A 128 22.98 7.68 7.50
N GLU A 129 22.88 7.31 6.21
CA GLU A 129 21.97 7.92 5.24
C GLU A 129 21.05 6.86 4.61
N PRO A 130 19.81 7.21 4.23
CA PRO A 130 18.97 6.35 3.41
C PRO A 130 19.67 6.11 2.07
N TYR A 131 19.90 4.84 1.73
CA TYR A 131 20.54 4.48 0.48
C TYR A 131 19.76 5.06 -0.72
N LYS A 132 20.44 5.94 -1.46
CA LYS A 132 19.97 6.53 -2.70
C LYS A 132 20.22 5.50 -3.81
N SER A 133 19.19 4.76 -4.20
CA SER A 133 19.27 3.89 -5.36
C SER A 133 19.67 4.72 -6.58
N GLU A 134 20.76 4.36 -7.25
CA GLU A 134 20.99 4.69 -8.67
C GLU A 134 19.94 3.95 -9.53
N ALA A 135 18.66 4.12 -9.23
CA ALA A 135 17.65 3.96 -10.26
C ALA A 135 17.96 5.06 -11.28
N PRO A 136 17.98 4.78 -12.60
CA PRO A 136 18.07 5.85 -13.57
C PRO A 136 16.99 6.86 -13.18
N GLU A 137 17.42 8.06 -12.78
CA GLU A 137 16.52 9.19 -12.63
C GLU A 137 15.78 9.19 -13.96
N LEU A 138 14.47 8.92 -13.95
CA LEU A 138 13.65 9.28 -15.08
C LEU A 138 14.07 10.71 -15.38
N PRO A 139 14.58 10.99 -16.60
CA PRO A 139 15.11 12.31 -16.88
C PRO A 139 14.08 13.30 -16.35
N PRO A 140 14.50 14.29 -15.53
CA PRO A 140 13.58 15.36 -15.13
C PRO A 140 12.93 15.79 -16.43
N PRO A 141 11.58 15.87 -16.53
CA PRO A 141 10.88 15.97 -17.79
C PRO A 141 11.58 17.02 -18.65
N SER A 142 12.45 16.55 -19.55
CA SER A 142 13.29 17.39 -20.39
C SER A 142 12.46 17.65 -21.63
N GLY A 143 11.28 18.22 -21.37
CA GLY A 143 10.69 19.18 -22.26
C GLY A 143 11.23 20.51 -21.79
N GLU A 144 12.21 21.03 -22.51
CA GLU A 144 12.36 22.47 -22.63
C GLU A 144 10.97 23.10 -22.72
N SER A 145 10.75 24.09 -21.86
CA SER A 145 9.75 25.12 -22.10
C SER A 145 10.16 25.90 -23.36
N GLU A 146 10.00 25.28 -24.53
CA GLU A 146 9.87 26.05 -25.76
C GLU A 146 8.53 26.76 -25.71
N GLY A 147 8.60 28.08 -25.86
CA GLY A 147 7.52 29.00 -25.55
C GLY A 147 6.18 28.59 -26.13
N ILE A 148 5.19 28.46 -25.26
CA ILE A 148 3.80 28.63 -25.64
C ILE A 148 3.69 30.07 -26.14
N LYS A 149 3.72 30.24 -27.46
CA LYS A 149 3.17 31.43 -28.11
C LYS A 149 1.77 31.59 -27.55
N GLU A 150 1.51 32.77 -27.00
CA GLU A 150 0.24 33.22 -26.46
C GLU A 150 -0.85 33.03 -27.52
N SER A 151 -1.49 31.86 -27.49
CA SER A 151 -2.69 31.59 -28.24
C SER A 151 -3.84 32.14 -27.40
N LYS A 152 -4.50 33.17 -27.94
CA LYS A 152 -5.70 33.77 -27.36
C LYS A 152 -6.66 32.66 -26.92
N LYS A 153 -6.88 32.54 -25.61
CA LYS A 153 -7.93 31.67 -25.06
C LYS A 153 -9.25 32.11 -25.70
N PRO A 154 -10.03 31.22 -26.36
CA PRO A 154 -11.41 31.54 -26.64
C PRO A 154 -12.10 31.72 -25.29
N GLN A 155 -12.57 32.93 -25.04
CA GLN A 155 -13.36 33.24 -23.85
C GLN A 155 -14.72 32.60 -24.05
N TYR A 156 -14.85 31.34 -23.66
CA TYR A 156 -16.13 30.63 -23.69
C TYR A 156 -17.01 31.25 -22.61
N LYS A 157 -17.96 32.08 -23.04
CA LYS A 157 -19.04 32.54 -22.19
C LYS A 157 -19.97 31.34 -21.99
N MET A 158 -19.76 30.59 -20.91
CA MET A 158 -20.68 29.53 -20.50
C MET A 158 -21.97 30.20 -20.02
N GLU A 159 -22.91 30.40 -20.95
CA GLU A 159 -24.31 30.56 -20.58
C GLU A 159 -24.71 29.24 -19.93
N PHE A 160 -24.93 29.24 -18.60
CA PHE A 160 -25.44 28.07 -17.89
C PHE A 160 -26.86 27.79 -18.41
N GLY A 161 -26.95 27.02 -19.50
CA GLY A 161 -28.19 26.36 -19.92
C GLY A 161 -28.73 25.52 -18.77
N GLU A 162 -30.05 25.44 -18.71
CA GLU A 162 -30.86 24.94 -17.60
C GLU A 162 -30.18 23.82 -16.79
N LYS A 163 -30.13 24.02 -15.47
CA LYS A 163 -29.49 23.12 -14.51
C LYS A 163 -30.13 21.74 -14.62
N TYR A 164 -29.46 20.80 -15.28
CA TYR A 164 -29.92 19.41 -15.36
C TYR A 164 -29.78 18.76 -13.99
N PHE A 165 -30.90 18.56 -13.31
CA PHE A 165 -30.97 17.78 -12.08
C PHE A 165 -31.13 16.30 -12.44
N TYR A 166 -30.04 15.55 -12.34
CA TYR A 166 -30.10 14.10 -12.41
C TYR A 166 -30.62 13.54 -11.08
N SER A 167 -31.80 12.92 -11.11
CA SER A 167 -32.31 12.16 -9.96
C SER A 167 -32.30 10.68 -10.31
N SER A 168 -31.59 9.88 -9.52
CA SER A 168 -31.43 8.44 -9.75
C SER A 168 -32.68 7.61 -9.44
N ARG A 169 -33.85 8.24 -9.23
CA ARG A 169 -35.16 7.61 -9.00
C ARG A 169 -35.11 6.35 -8.12
N GLY A 170 -34.34 6.41 -7.04
CA GLY A 170 -34.21 5.34 -6.05
C GLY A 170 -33.32 4.15 -6.44
N LYS A 171 -32.59 4.19 -7.57
CA LYS A 171 -31.57 3.20 -7.94
C LYS A 171 -30.17 3.70 -7.58
N LYS A 172 -29.26 2.78 -7.21
CA LYS A 172 -27.85 3.11 -6.93
C LYS A 172 -27.22 3.66 -8.21
N ASP A 173 -26.65 4.87 -8.13
CA ASP A 173 -26.13 5.60 -9.29
C ASP A 173 -24.81 4.95 -9.76
N PRO A 174 -24.74 4.43 -11.00
CA PRO A 174 -23.52 3.81 -11.54
C PRO A 174 -22.40 4.81 -11.83
N PHE A 175 -22.66 6.12 -11.70
CA PHE A 175 -21.66 7.18 -11.85
C PHE A 175 -21.31 7.87 -10.53
N LYS A 176 -21.89 7.44 -9.40
CA LYS A 176 -21.24 7.70 -8.11
C LYS A 176 -20.03 6.76 -8.01
N PRO A 177 -18.81 7.27 -7.80
CA PRO A 177 -17.72 6.40 -7.37
C PRO A 177 -18.20 5.68 -6.10
N GLU A 178 -17.99 4.38 -6.02
CA GLU A 178 -18.20 3.63 -4.78
C GLU A 178 -17.19 4.18 -3.78
N SER A 179 -17.62 5.16 -3.00
CA SER A 179 -16.84 5.63 -1.89
C SER A 179 -16.67 4.44 -0.94
N LEU A 180 -15.42 4.12 -0.61
CA LEU A 180 -15.06 3.45 0.64
C LEU A 180 -15.38 4.42 1.80
N GLU A 181 -16.60 4.95 1.82
CA GLU A 181 -17.08 5.95 2.76
C GLU A 181 -17.14 5.26 4.12
N GLY A 182 -16.16 5.60 4.95
CA GLY A 182 -16.04 5.12 6.32
C GLY A 182 -14.59 4.95 6.74
N GLU A 183 -13.75 4.24 5.98
CA GLU A 183 -12.45 3.82 6.52
C GLU A 183 -11.43 4.95 6.73
N GLU A 184 -11.50 6.03 5.94
CA GLU A 184 -10.61 7.20 6.12
C GLU A 184 -11.01 8.11 7.29
N GLU A 185 -12.28 8.07 7.71
CA GLU A 185 -12.78 8.80 8.89
C GLU A 185 -12.71 7.98 10.17
N LEU A 186 -12.39 6.69 10.09
CA LEU A 186 -12.26 5.86 11.28
C LEU A 186 -10.89 6.07 11.94
N LEU A 187 -10.91 6.16 13.26
CA LEU A 187 -9.69 6.31 14.07
C LEU A 187 -8.71 5.17 13.79
N ASN A 188 -7.45 5.51 13.45
CA ASN A 188 -6.35 4.56 13.49
C ASN A 188 -5.81 4.41 14.93
N VAL A 189 -6.13 3.30 15.58
CA VAL A 189 -5.79 3.06 17.00
C VAL A 189 -4.27 3.13 17.26
N SER A 190 -3.43 2.72 16.31
CA SER A 190 -1.97 2.71 16.52
C SER A 190 -1.34 4.12 16.59
N GLU A 191 -2.07 5.13 16.14
CA GLU A 191 -1.64 6.53 16.12
C GLU A 191 -2.50 7.41 17.04
N ALA A 192 -3.32 6.78 17.89
CA ALA A 192 -4.27 7.46 18.76
C ALA A 192 -3.70 7.68 20.16
N LYS A 193 -4.04 8.82 20.74
CA LYS A 193 -3.81 9.15 22.14
C LYS A 193 -5.15 9.16 22.89
N LEU A 194 -5.21 8.49 24.04
CA LEU A 194 -6.38 8.53 24.92
C LEU A 194 -6.31 9.79 25.81
N LEU A 195 -7.26 10.70 25.63
CA LEU A 195 -7.32 11.97 26.34
C LEU A 195 -8.18 11.90 27.61
N GLY A 196 -9.20 11.05 27.62
CA GLY A 196 -10.11 10.97 28.76
C GLY A 196 -11.13 9.84 28.64
N ILE A 197 -11.71 9.47 29.77
CA ILE A 197 -12.85 8.55 29.83
C ILE A 197 -13.94 9.22 30.68
N ILE A 198 -15.12 9.40 30.09
CA ILE A 198 -16.29 9.95 30.74
C ILE A 198 -17.17 8.78 31.16
N LYS A 199 -17.54 8.74 32.45
CA LYS A 199 -18.54 7.79 32.96
C LYS A 199 -19.94 8.38 32.77
N THR A 200 -20.81 7.67 32.06
CA THR A 200 -22.24 7.99 32.00
C THR A 200 -23.06 6.87 32.62
N ASP A 201 -24.35 7.14 32.84
CA ASP A 201 -25.36 6.15 33.22
C ASP A 201 -25.56 5.04 32.17
N GLU A 202 -25.34 5.36 30.89
CA GLU A 202 -25.41 4.41 29.77
C GLU A 202 -24.12 3.61 29.51
N GLY A 203 -23.00 3.97 30.17
CA GLY A 203 -21.72 3.30 30.00
C GLY A 203 -20.53 4.26 29.93
N ASN A 204 -19.32 3.72 29.78
CA ASN A 204 -18.14 4.56 29.66
C ASN A 204 -17.96 5.03 28.20
N VAL A 205 -17.54 6.28 28.04
CA VAL A 205 -17.23 6.90 26.74
C VAL A 205 -15.78 7.35 26.73
N ALA A 206 -15.04 7.00 25.68
CA ALA A 206 -13.64 7.36 25.54
C ALA A 206 -13.46 8.55 24.59
N LEU A 207 -12.59 9.48 24.97
CA LEU A 207 -12.14 10.61 24.16
C LEU A 207 -10.73 10.35 23.66
N LEU A 208 -10.55 10.25 22.36
CA LEU A 208 -9.26 9.99 21.73
C LEU A 208 -8.90 11.08 20.73
N GLN A 209 -7.62 11.23 20.44
CA GLN A 209 -7.12 12.13 19.41
C GLN A 209 -6.09 11.41 18.55
N ASP A 210 -6.16 11.57 17.23
CA ASP A 210 -5.13 11.05 16.33
C ASP A 210 -3.90 11.99 16.24
N ARG A 211 -2.84 11.55 15.55
CA ARG A 211 -1.66 12.38 15.30
C ARG A 211 -1.95 13.66 14.49
N ARG A 212 -3.06 13.71 13.75
CA ARG A 212 -3.50 14.88 12.98
C ARG A 212 -4.24 15.90 13.84
N GLY A 213 -4.49 15.57 15.11
CA GLY A 213 -5.22 16.41 16.05
C GLY A 213 -6.74 16.24 15.98
N VAL A 214 -7.26 15.30 15.18
CA VAL A 214 -8.69 15.02 15.06
C VAL A 214 -9.16 14.26 16.29
N GLY A 215 -10.21 14.76 16.93
CA GLY A 215 -10.82 14.16 18.11
C GLY A 215 -11.89 13.14 17.75
N TYR A 216 -11.96 12.06 18.53
CA TYR A 216 -12.92 10.96 18.39
C TYR A 216 -13.57 10.68 19.74
N VAL A 217 -14.87 10.40 19.70
CA VAL A 217 -15.66 9.99 20.86
C VAL A 217 -16.16 8.59 20.59
N LEU A 218 -15.76 7.62 21.41
CA LEU A 218 -16.06 6.20 21.18
C LEU A 218 -16.80 5.56 22.35
N LYS A 219 -17.74 4.68 22.03
CA LYS A 219 -18.44 3.76 22.93
C LYS A 219 -17.98 2.32 22.69
N GLU A 220 -18.29 1.42 23.62
CA GLU A 220 -18.04 -0.01 23.42
C GLU A 220 -18.81 -0.53 22.18
N GLY A 221 -18.12 -1.29 21.33
CA GLY A 221 -18.68 -1.81 20.08
C GLY A 221 -18.46 -0.93 18.85
N ASP A 222 -18.06 0.34 19.02
CA ASP A 222 -17.81 1.25 17.90
C ASP A 222 -16.70 0.74 16.99
N ARG A 223 -16.84 1.04 15.69
CA ARG A 223 -15.84 0.71 14.68
C ARG A 223 -14.68 1.67 14.75
N VAL A 224 -13.49 1.14 14.50
CA VAL A 224 -12.24 1.89 14.31
C VAL A 224 -11.53 1.32 13.08
N ARG A 225 -10.48 1.97 12.59
CA ARG A 225 -9.81 1.50 11.38
C ARG A 225 -9.24 0.10 11.62
N ASN A 226 -9.60 -0.83 10.74
CA ASN A 226 -9.27 -2.24 10.86
C ASN A 226 -9.74 -2.90 12.18
N GLY A 227 -10.76 -2.38 12.89
CA GLY A 227 -11.10 -2.94 14.19
C GLY A 227 -12.36 -2.43 14.86
N ARG A 228 -12.47 -2.70 16.15
CA ARG A 228 -13.56 -2.23 17.01
C ARG A 228 -13.10 -2.00 18.46
N VAL A 229 -13.87 -1.19 19.17
CA VAL A 229 -13.78 -1.06 20.62
C VAL A 229 -14.35 -2.32 21.27
N VAL A 230 -13.55 -2.97 22.11
CA VAL A 230 -13.94 -4.16 22.85
C VAL A 230 -14.52 -3.79 24.21
N ARG A 231 -13.84 -2.89 24.93
CA ARG A 231 -14.21 -2.50 26.29
C ARG A 231 -13.60 -1.14 26.66
N ILE A 232 -14.31 -0.35 27.45
CA ILE A 232 -13.83 0.92 28.02
C ILE A 232 -13.86 0.79 29.54
N GLU A 233 -12.70 0.75 30.17
CA GLU A 233 -12.55 0.69 31.62
C GLU A 233 -12.35 2.08 32.23
N SER A 234 -12.01 2.19 33.51
CA SER A 234 -11.82 3.51 34.15
C SER A 234 -10.51 4.21 33.78
N ASP A 235 -9.48 3.46 33.40
CA ASP A 235 -8.12 3.95 33.14
C ASP A 235 -7.61 3.60 31.74
N ARG A 236 -8.37 2.82 30.95
CA ARG A 236 -7.94 2.32 29.65
C ARG A 236 -9.08 1.96 28.71
N VAL A 237 -8.75 1.90 27.43
CA VAL A 237 -9.63 1.39 26.36
C VAL A 237 -8.96 0.20 25.69
N ILE A 238 -9.74 -0.86 25.50
CA ILE A 238 -9.30 -2.10 24.86
C ILE A 238 -9.92 -2.18 23.47
N PHE A 239 -9.09 -2.40 22.46
CA PHE A 239 -9.46 -2.54 21.06
C PHE A 239 -9.09 -3.93 20.55
N ALA A 240 -9.86 -4.41 19.57
CA ALA A 240 -9.49 -5.54 18.73
C ALA A 240 -9.30 -5.01 17.31
N THR A 241 -8.05 -5.03 16.82
CA THR A 241 -7.70 -4.64 15.47
C THR A 241 -7.25 -5.86 14.68
N VAL A 242 -7.56 -5.89 13.39
CA VAL A 242 -7.17 -6.92 12.44
C VAL A 242 -6.07 -6.34 11.57
N ASP A 243 -4.85 -6.74 11.88
CA ASP A 243 -3.69 -6.34 11.09
C ASP A 243 -3.22 -7.59 10.32
N PHE A 244 -3.26 -7.51 8.99
CA PHE A 244 -2.79 -8.58 8.10
C PHE A 244 -3.43 -9.96 8.36
N GLY A 245 -4.72 -9.99 8.74
CA GLY A 245 -5.48 -11.23 8.97
C GLY A 245 -5.38 -11.79 10.39
N PHE A 246 -4.56 -11.21 11.26
CA PHE A 246 -4.46 -11.57 12.67
C PHE A 246 -5.19 -10.54 13.53
N THR A 247 -5.97 -11.02 14.50
CA THR A 247 -6.61 -10.14 15.48
C THR A 247 -5.63 -9.84 16.60
N ARG A 248 -5.28 -8.56 16.78
CA ARG A 248 -4.44 -8.05 17.86
C ARG A 248 -5.30 -7.30 18.87
N ARG A 249 -5.02 -7.50 20.15
CA ARG A 249 -5.58 -6.71 21.24
C ARG A 249 -4.65 -5.52 21.52
N ILE A 250 -5.17 -4.31 21.40
CA ILE A 250 -4.45 -3.07 21.72
C ILE A 250 -5.10 -2.45 22.95
N GLU A 251 -4.29 -2.02 23.91
CA GLU A 251 -4.76 -1.32 25.11
C GLU A 251 -4.15 0.08 25.15
N LEU A 252 -5.00 1.11 25.15
CA LEU A 252 -4.58 2.49 25.36
C LEU A 252 -4.92 2.89 26.79
N LYS A 253 -3.90 3.24 27.57
CA LYS A 253 -4.06 3.73 28.94
C LYS A 253 -4.15 5.25 28.95
N LEU A 254 -4.90 5.78 29.92
CA LEU A 254 -5.01 7.20 30.14
C LEU A 254 -3.66 7.70 30.66
N GLU A 255 -3.05 8.66 29.97
CA GLU A 255 -1.81 9.29 30.45
C GLU A 255 -2.13 10.16 31.66
N GLU A 256 -1.43 9.94 32.77
CA GLU A 256 -1.46 10.85 33.91
C GLU A 256 -0.69 12.11 33.54
N GLU A 257 -1.33 13.28 33.64
CA GLU A 257 -0.62 14.56 33.53
C GLU A 257 0.47 14.61 34.60
N LYS A 258 1.74 14.66 34.17
CA LYS A 258 2.84 15.07 35.04
C LYS A 258 2.62 16.53 35.39
N LYS A 259 2.12 16.77 36.60
CA LYS A 259 2.11 18.09 37.24
C LYS A 259 3.52 18.60 37.48
#